data_AF-A0A6C0CEZ6-F1
#
_entry.id   AF-A0A6C0CEZ6-F1
#
_cell.length_a   1.000
_cell.length_b   1.000
_cell.length_c   1.000
_cell.angle_alpha   90.00
_cell.angle_beta   90.00
_cell.angle_gamma   90.00
#
_symmetry.space_group_name_H-M   'P 1'
#
loop_
_entity.id
_entity.type
_entity.pdbx_description
1 polymer ?
#
loop_
_entity_poly.entity_id
_entity_poly.type
_entity_poly.pdbx_seq_one_letter_code
_entity_poly.pdbx_strand_id
1 'polypeptide(L)'
;MLKHINAIASSPFTIGIMILLTNVASRYIVHEFSTNDEEYGQNILLRRVAVFAVCFVGTRDLVVSLLLTAGFVVLAGGLFRGKSVYAREGMHNSPDHALREKAGLKGCDQPAYDTKTAPMF
;
A
#
# COMPACT_ATOMS: atom_id res chain seq x y z
N MET A 1 30.24 -16.04 13.48
CA MET A 1 29.44 -14.79 13.37
C MET A 1 27.98 -15.08 12.99
N LEU A 2 27.71 -15.65 11.81
CA LEU A 2 26.33 -15.99 11.36
C LEU A 2 25.57 -16.95 12.30
N LYS A 3 26.27 -17.91 12.94
CA LYS A 3 25.66 -18.84 13.91
C LYS A 3 25.09 -18.13 15.15
N HIS A 4 25.75 -17.07 15.64
CA HIS A 4 25.26 -16.32 16.81
C HIS A 4 24.05 -15.45 16.45
N ILE A 5 24.06 -14.86 15.25
CA ILE A 5 22.92 -14.09 14.72
C ILE A 5 21.69 -14.98 14.59
N ASN A 6 21.87 -16.20 14.06
CA ASN A 6 20.77 -17.14 13.89
C ASN A 6 20.25 -17.69 15.24
N ALA A 7 21.14 -17.94 16.19
CA ALA A 7 20.76 -18.35 17.55
C ALA A 7 19.89 -17.28 18.25
N ILE A 8 20.22 -16.00 18.09
CA ILE A 8 19.42 -14.88 18.62
C ILE A 8 18.09 -14.78 17.89
N ALA A 9 18.10 -14.88 16.55
CA ALA A 9 16.89 -14.80 15.73
C ALA A 9 15.88 -15.92 16.03
N SER A 10 16.37 -17.12 16.32
CA SER A 10 15.56 -18.29 16.69
C SER A 10 15.04 -18.26 18.14
N SER A 11 15.48 -17.30 18.96
CA SER A 11 15.12 -17.28 20.36
C SER A 11 13.62 -16.98 20.52
N PRO A 12 12.90 -17.67 21.44
CA PRO A 12 11.47 -17.44 21.67
C PRO A 12 11.15 -15.98 22.05
N PHE A 13 12.09 -15.32 22.72
CA PHE A 13 11.96 -13.92 23.12
C PHE A 13 11.97 -12.99 21.91
N THR A 14 12.91 -13.18 20.98
CA THR A 14 12.96 -12.40 19.74
C THR A 14 11.72 -12.65 18.88
N ILE A 15 11.27 -13.91 18.78
CA ILE A 15 10.02 -14.25 18.09
C ILE A 15 8.82 -13.55 18.74
N GLY A 16 8.73 -13.59 20.07
CA GLY A 16 7.65 -12.92 20.82
C GLY A 16 7.63 -11.40 20.58
N ILE A 17 8.78 -10.73 20.62
CA ILE A 17 8.89 -9.30 20.30
C ILE A 17 8.41 -9.02 18.88
N MET A 18 8.80 -9.85 17.92
CA MET A 18 8.45 -9.65 16.51
C MET A 18 6.96 -9.92 16.23
N ILE A 19 6.33 -10.82 16.96
CA ILE A 19 4.87 -11.02 16.92
C ILE A 19 4.14 -9.79 17.46
N LEU A 20 4.60 -9.20 18.57
CA LEU A 20 4.03 -7.95 19.09
C LEU A 20 4.22 -6.79 18.10
N LEU A 21 5.41 -6.70 17.49
CA LEU A 21 5.70 -5.70 16.47
C LEU A 21 4.78 -5.88 15.25
N THR A 22 4.49 -7.12 14.86
CA THR A 22 3.56 -7.44 13.77
C THR A 22 2.14 -6.95 14.07
N ASN A 23 1.72 -6.95 15.32
CA ASN A 23 0.42 -6.41 15.70
C ASN A 23 0.33 -4.90 15.39
N VAL A 24 1.35 -4.13 15.79
CA VAL A 24 1.47 -2.70 15.49
C VAL A 24 1.64 -2.44 13.98
N ALA A 25 2.37 -3.32 13.29
CA ALA A 25 2.65 -3.26 11.86
C ALA A 25 1.38 -3.30 11.00
N SER A 26 0.32 -3.99 11.44
CA SER A 26 -0.94 -4.18 10.68
C SER A 26 -1.52 -2.88 10.14
N ARG A 27 -1.49 -1.80 10.93
CA ARG A 27 -1.98 -0.47 10.55
C ARG A 27 -1.13 0.19 9.45
N TYR A 28 0.16 -0.11 9.39
CA TYR A 28 1.10 0.54 8.48
C TYR A 28 1.21 -0.19 7.15
N ILE A 29 1.05 -1.52 7.12
CA ILE A 29 1.13 -2.33 5.88
C ILE A 29 0.14 -1.83 4.82
N VAL A 30 -1.07 -1.42 5.22
CA VAL A 30 -2.09 -0.93 4.28
C VAL A 30 -1.62 0.32 3.52
N HIS A 31 -0.88 1.22 4.19
CA HIS A 31 -0.35 2.42 3.54
C HIS A 31 0.78 2.14 2.53
N GLU A 32 1.29 0.90 2.41
CA GLU A 32 2.28 0.54 1.37
C GLU A 32 1.62 0.44 0.00
N PHE A 33 0.32 0.12 -0.03
CA PHE A 33 -0.47 -0.01 -1.25
C PHE A 33 -1.32 1.23 -1.55
N SER A 34 -1.17 2.32 -0.77
CA SER A 34 -1.87 3.56 -1.08
C SER A 34 -1.39 4.11 -2.42
N THR A 35 -2.36 4.53 -3.25
CA THR A 35 -2.13 5.15 -4.56
C THR A 35 -1.84 6.64 -4.46
N ASN A 36 -2.06 7.25 -3.28
CA ASN A 36 -1.75 8.65 -3.01
C ASN A 36 -0.26 8.80 -2.66
N ASP A 37 0.49 9.55 -3.46
CA ASP A 37 1.94 9.73 -3.25
C ASP A 37 2.25 10.46 -1.91
N GLU A 38 1.39 11.38 -1.46
CA GLU A 38 1.56 12.09 -0.18
C GLU A 38 1.40 11.16 1.02
N GLU A 39 0.37 10.31 1.00
CA GLU A 39 0.11 9.29 2.02
C GLU A 39 1.16 8.16 1.97
N TYR A 40 1.61 7.81 0.76
CA TYR A 40 2.71 6.88 0.55
C TYR A 40 4.04 7.44 1.08
N GLY A 41 4.28 8.76 1.01
CA GLY A 41 5.51 9.37 1.53
C GLY A 41 5.60 9.35 3.06
N GLN A 42 4.46 9.37 3.74
CA GLN A 42 4.41 9.42 5.20
C GLN A 42 4.80 8.08 5.83
N ASN A 43 5.59 8.12 6.91
CA ASN A 43 5.92 6.94 7.74
C ASN A 43 6.61 5.78 6.99
N ILE A 44 7.46 6.07 6.01
CA ILE A 44 8.13 5.04 5.19
C ILE A 44 9.01 4.07 5.99
N LEU A 45 9.64 4.56 7.08
CA LEU A 45 10.44 3.70 7.96
C LEU A 45 9.56 2.70 8.72
N LEU A 46 8.42 3.14 9.24
CA LEU A 46 7.49 2.28 9.97
C LEU A 46 6.92 1.19 9.06
N ARG A 47 6.64 1.50 7.79
CA ARG A 47 6.22 0.48 6.81
C ARG A 47 7.29 -0.56 6.52
N ARG A 48 8.54 -0.15 6.31
CA ARG A 48 9.64 -1.10 6.06
C ARG A 48 9.87 -2.01 7.26
N VAL A 49 9.80 -1.46 8.47
CA VAL A 49 9.89 -2.24 9.71
C VAL A 49 8.70 -3.18 9.87
N ALA A 50 7.50 -2.74 9.49
CA ALA A 50 6.27 -3.54 9.52
C ALA A 50 6.37 -4.77 8.59
N VAL A 51 6.76 -4.58 7.33
CA VAL A 51 6.99 -5.66 6.37
C VAL A 51 8.09 -6.59 6.87
N PHE A 52 9.19 -6.02 7.35
CA PHE A 52 10.30 -6.79 7.90
C PHE A 52 9.86 -7.69 9.07
N ALA A 53 9.05 -7.18 9.99
CA ALA A 53 8.56 -7.96 11.13
C ALA A 53 7.73 -9.17 10.68
N VAL A 54 6.83 -8.99 9.70
CA VAL A 54 6.04 -10.09 9.14
C VAL A 54 6.93 -11.14 8.47
N CYS A 55 7.87 -10.72 7.63
CA CYS A 55 8.81 -11.62 6.96
C CYS A 55 9.72 -12.33 7.96
N PHE A 56 10.15 -11.66 9.02
CA PHE A 56 11.00 -12.22 10.06
C PHE A 56 10.26 -13.28 10.88
N VAL A 57 9.00 -13.05 11.27
CA VAL A 57 8.20 -14.07 11.97
C VAL A 57 8.02 -15.34 11.11
N GLY A 58 7.83 -15.18 9.80
CA GLY A 58 7.69 -16.30 8.87
C GLY A 58 8.97 -17.08 8.58
N THR A 59 10.12 -16.40 8.52
CA THR A 59 11.41 -17.02 8.11
C THR A 59 12.31 -17.42 9.28
N ARG A 60 12.19 -16.73 10.43
CA ARG A 60 13.05 -16.89 11.63
C ARG A 60 14.55 -16.70 11.35
N ASP A 61 14.90 -16.04 10.26
CA ASP A 61 16.27 -15.74 9.86
C ASP A 61 16.38 -14.28 9.43
N LEU A 62 17.34 -13.55 10.00
CA LEU A 62 17.53 -12.12 9.76
C LEU A 62 17.97 -11.81 8.33
N VAL A 63 18.80 -12.66 7.72
CA VAL A 63 19.32 -12.43 6.37
C VAL A 63 18.22 -12.69 5.34
N VAL A 64 17.49 -13.79 5.51
CA VAL A 64 16.39 -14.15 4.61
C VAL A 64 15.26 -13.13 4.72
N SER A 65 14.89 -12.69 5.93
CA SER A 65 13.82 -11.70 6.11
C SER A 65 14.16 -10.35 5.48
N LEU A 66 15.43 -9.93 5.52
CA LEU A 66 15.89 -8.69 4.88
C LEU A 66 15.79 -8.78 3.36
N LEU A 67 16.23 -9.91 2.77
CA LEU A 67 16.10 -10.15 1.33
C LEU A 67 14.64 -10.21 0.88
N LEU A 68 13.78 -10.88 1.67
CA LEU A 68 12.34 -10.94 1.38
C LEU A 68 11.71 -9.55 1.43
N THR A 69 12.08 -8.74 2.43
CA THR A 69 11.58 -7.37 2.57
C THR A 69 12.01 -6.51 1.38
N ALA A 70 13.26 -6.62 0.93
CA ALA A 70 13.73 -5.90 -0.25
C ALA A 70 12.97 -6.33 -1.51
N GLY A 71 12.78 -7.64 -1.72
CA GLY A 71 11.98 -8.16 -2.84
C GLY A 71 10.53 -7.67 -2.79
N PHE A 72 9.90 -7.71 -1.60
CA PHE A 72 8.55 -7.21 -1.41
C PHE A 72 8.43 -5.71 -1.72
N VAL A 73 9.35 -4.87 -1.25
CA VAL A 73 9.31 -3.42 -1.53
C VAL A 73 9.46 -3.13 -3.02
N VAL A 74 10.31 -3.88 -3.74
CA VAL A 74 10.45 -3.73 -5.19
C VAL A 74 9.16 -4.16 -5.91
N LEU A 75 8.56 -5.28 -5.51
CA LEU A 75 7.29 -5.76 -6.09
C LEU A 75 6.13 -4.82 -5.76
N ALA A 76 5.99 -4.39 -4.50
CA ALA A 76 4.97 -3.44 -4.04
C ALA A 76 5.10 -2.10 -4.77
N GLY A 77 6.32 -1.56 -4.84
CA GLY A 77 6.61 -0.31 -5.52
C GLY A 77 6.50 -0.38 -7.05
N GLY A 78 6.78 -1.53 -7.66
CA GLY A 78 6.79 -1.70 -9.12
C GLY A 78 5.48 -2.20 -9.73
N LEU A 79 4.83 -3.20 -9.12
CA LEU A 79 3.59 -3.81 -9.63
C LEU A 79 2.33 -3.08 -9.17
N PHE A 80 2.28 -2.64 -7.92
CA PHE A 80 1.05 -2.11 -7.31
C PHE A 80 0.99 -0.58 -7.34
N ARG A 81 2.12 0.09 -7.52
CA ARG A 81 2.13 1.54 -7.72
C ARG A 81 1.67 1.82 -9.15
N GLY A 82 0.38 2.11 -9.30
CA GLY A 82 -0.33 2.40 -10.56
C GLY A 82 0.15 3.65 -11.32
N LYS A 83 1.47 3.87 -11.41
CA LYS A 83 2.11 4.84 -12.30
C LYS A 83 2.05 4.40 -13.76
N SER A 84 1.74 3.14 -14.04
CA SER A 84 1.46 2.71 -15.41
C SER A 84 0.09 3.25 -15.86
N VAL A 85 0.07 3.86 -17.04
CA VAL A 85 -1.16 4.34 -17.72
C VAL A 85 -2.22 3.22 -17.77
N TYR A 86 -1.78 1.97 -17.95
CA TYR A 86 -2.61 0.77 -18.03
C TYR A 86 -3.31 0.37 -16.72
N ALA A 87 -2.77 0.73 -15.54
CA ALA A 87 -3.44 0.48 -14.26
C ALA A 87 -4.50 1.56 -13.92
N ARG A 88 -4.51 2.67 -14.67
CA ARG A 88 -5.43 3.80 -14.48
C ARG A 88 -6.54 3.86 -15.53
N GLU A 89 -6.65 2.86 -16.41
CA GLU A 89 -7.65 2.81 -17.51
C GLU A 89 -9.12 2.71 -17.05
N GLY A 90 -9.40 2.79 -15.75
CA GLY A 90 -10.76 2.98 -15.21
C GLY A 90 -10.93 4.21 -14.29
N MET A 91 -9.87 5.02 -14.06
CA MET A 91 -9.90 6.17 -13.13
C MET A 91 -9.27 7.45 -13.70
N HIS A 92 -9.01 7.52 -15.01
CA HIS A 92 -8.91 8.82 -15.67
C HIS A 92 -10.29 9.18 -16.18
N ASN A 93 -10.73 10.38 -15.81
CA ASN A 93 -11.93 11.07 -16.28
C ASN A 93 -12.47 10.45 -17.56
N SER A 94 -13.69 9.95 -17.48
CA SER A 94 -14.44 9.37 -18.60
C SER A 94 -14.09 10.15 -19.87
N PRO A 95 -13.80 9.47 -21.01
CA PRO A 95 -13.56 10.14 -22.30
C PRO A 95 -14.66 11.16 -22.67
N ASP A 96 -15.81 11.01 -22.01
CA ASP A 96 -16.90 11.96 -21.92
C ASP A 96 -16.48 13.41 -21.60
N HIS A 97 -15.59 13.71 -20.64
CA HIS A 97 -15.26 15.12 -20.33
C HIS A 97 -14.57 15.82 -21.51
N ALA A 98 -13.60 15.15 -22.13
CA ALA A 98 -12.86 15.69 -23.28
C ALA A 98 -13.72 15.76 -24.56
N LEU A 99 -14.63 14.80 -24.77
CA LEU A 99 -15.59 14.82 -25.89
C LEU A 99 -16.67 15.90 -25.70
N ARG A 100 -17.14 16.11 -24.46
CA ARG A 100 -18.17 17.11 -24.12
C ARG A 100 -17.65 18.54 -24.15
N GLU A 101 -16.41 18.75 -23.71
CA GLU A 101 -15.76 20.07 -23.83
C GLU A 101 -15.57 20.46 -25.31
N LYS A 102 -15.18 19.49 -26.16
CA LYS A 102 -15.17 19.68 -27.62
C LYS A 102 -16.56 19.91 -28.22
N ALA A 103 -17.62 19.46 -27.56
CA ALA A 103 -19.02 19.70 -27.92
C ALA A 103 -19.63 20.95 -27.25
N GLY A 104 -18.85 21.73 -26.48
CA GLY A 104 -19.30 22.96 -25.82
C GLY A 104 -20.17 22.76 -24.58
N LEU A 105 -20.19 21.56 -24.00
CA LEU A 105 -21.00 21.20 -22.84
C LEU A 105 -20.16 21.29 -21.55
N LYS A 106 -20.74 21.82 -20.47
CA LYS A 106 -20.09 21.86 -19.14
C LYS A 106 -19.94 20.44 -18.55
N GLY A 107 -18.84 20.22 -17.85
CA GLY A 107 -18.59 19.00 -17.07
C GLY A 107 -19.65 18.85 -15.97
N CYS A 108 -20.28 17.68 -15.92
CA CYS A 108 -21.29 17.36 -14.91
C CYS A 108 -20.71 16.35 -13.93
N ASP A 109 -20.17 16.84 -12.81
CA ASP A 109 -19.98 16.03 -11.59
C ASP A 109 -21.25 16.04 -10.70
N GLN A 110 -22.36 16.57 -11.21
CA GLN A 110 -23.62 16.55 -10.47
C GLN A 110 -24.16 15.12 -10.42
N PRO A 111 -24.62 14.65 -9.24
CA PRO A 111 -25.28 13.35 -9.14
C PRO A 111 -26.44 13.32 -10.15
N ALA A 112 -26.80 12.13 -10.63
CA ALA A 112 -27.87 11.94 -11.62
C ALA A 112 -29.27 12.38 -11.15
N TYR A 113 -29.38 12.99 -9.97
CA TYR A 113 -30.60 13.56 -9.41
C TYR A 113 -30.37 15.02 -8.97
N ASP A 114 -31.43 15.83 -9.04
CA ASP A 114 -31.40 17.23 -8.62
C ASP A 114 -31.38 17.33 -7.09
N THR A 115 -30.34 17.95 -6.54
CA THR A 115 -30.15 18.13 -5.08
C THR A 115 -31.11 19.14 -4.46
N LYS A 116 -31.82 19.93 -5.28
CA LYS A 116 -32.83 20.89 -4.82
C LYS A 116 -34.22 20.28 -4.70
N THR A 117 -34.43 19.10 -5.26
CA THR A 117 -35.67 18.32 -5.12
C THR A 117 -35.44 17.17 -4.17
N ALA A 118 -36.30 17.02 -3.16
CA ALA A 118 -36.27 15.86 -2.29
C ALA A 118 -36.53 14.59 -3.14
N PRO A 119 -35.80 13.48 -2.89
CA PRO A 119 -36.03 12.25 -3.62
C PRO A 119 -37.47 11.78 -3.41
N MET A 120 -38.07 11.24 -4.47
CA MET A 120 -39.45 10.72 -4.46
C MET A 120 -39.57 9.37 -3.70
N PHE A 121 -38.50 8.90 -3.05
CA PHE A 121 -38.43 7.70 -2.22
C PHE A 121 -37.46 7.91 -1.06
#